data_AF-R7YF19-F1
#
_entry.id   AF-R7YF19-F1
#
_cell.length_a   1.000
_cell.length_b   1.000
_cell.length_c   1.000
_cell.angle_alpha   90.00
_cell.angle_beta   90.00
_cell.angle_gamma   90.00
#
_symmetry.space_group_name_H-M   'P 1'
#
loop_
_entity.id
_entity.type
_entity.pdbx_description
1 polymer ?
#
loop_
_entity_poly.entity_id
_entity_poly.type
_entity_poly.pdbx_seq_one_letter_code
_entity_poly.pdbx_strand_id
1 'polypeptide(L)'
;MDLLVTITAWEDRGVVVSALRVDTKARSLPDGFVLVRPVGGASLEFKRMEVTLSTWATNVLSKVPGGEVVQPFAFQLDRSESAQFHLIVEANGDESDVVAYEWTATLDLVVGGKHREVRIDNDGKPFVLVNRGRRPELWWMNDKWTDPPA
;
A
#
# COMPACT_ATOMS: atom_id res chain seq x y z
N MET A 1 -5.75 0.41 1.93
CA MET A 1 -5.74 0.42 0.45
C MET A 1 -4.77 -0.63 -0.01
N ASP A 2 -5.09 -1.38 -1.06
CA ASP A 2 -4.24 -2.46 -1.57
C ASP A 2 -3.97 -2.22 -3.06
N LEU A 3 -2.70 -2.20 -3.44
CA LEU A 3 -2.24 -2.04 -4.81
C LEU A 3 -1.43 -3.27 -5.23
N LEU A 4 -1.71 -3.81 -6.40
CA LEU A 4 -0.89 -4.86 -6.99
C LEU A 4 0.23 -4.24 -7.83
N VAL A 5 1.48 -4.40 -7.40
CA VAL A 5 2.65 -3.97 -8.17
C VAL A 5 3.16 -5.15 -9.00
N THR A 6 3.26 -4.94 -10.31
CA THR A 6 3.79 -5.95 -11.25
C THR A 6 5.08 -5.43 -11.87
N ILE A 7 6.13 -6.24 -11.81
CA ILE A 7 7.41 -5.99 -12.47
C ILE A 7 7.62 -7.10 -13.50
N THR A 8 7.73 -6.73 -14.77
CA THR A 8 7.97 -7.65 -15.88
C THR A 8 9.35 -7.42 -16.47
N ALA A 9 10.11 -8.50 -16.68
CA ALA A 9 11.40 -8.44 -17.32
C ALA A 9 11.30 -8.79 -18.81
N TRP A 10 12.00 -8.03 -19.67
CA TRP A 10 12.07 -8.31 -21.12
C TRP A 10 13.32 -9.14 -21.50
N GLU A 11 14.23 -9.31 -20.54
CA GLU A 11 15.45 -10.10 -20.60
C GLU A 11 15.71 -10.68 -19.21
N ASP A 12 16.49 -11.75 -19.12
CA ASP A 12 16.83 -12.38 -17.85
C ASP A 12 17.61 -11.40 -16.95
N ARG A 13 17.04 -11.08 -15.78
CA ARG A 13 17.61 -10.08 -14.86
C ARG A 13 17.36 -10.47 -13.40
N GLY A 14 18.40 -10.29 -12.60
CA GLY A 14 18.24 -10.17 -11.15
C GLY A 14 17.68 -8.80 -10.79
N VAL A 15 16.63 -8.78 -9.97
CA VAL A 15 15.97 -7.59 -9.46
C VAL A 15 16.03 -7.60 -7.94
N VAL A 16 16.53 -6.50 -7.36
CA VAL A 16 16.49 -6.27 -5.92
C VAL A 16 15.59 -5.07 -5.65
N VAL A 17 14.59 -5.25 -4.81
CA VAL A 17 13.82 -4.14 -4.24
C VAL A 17 14.59 -3.67 -3.01
N SER A 18 15.33 -2.57 -3.16
CA SER A 18 16.23 -2.08 -2.10
C SER A 18 15.50 -1.26 -1.05
N ALA A 19 14.53 -0.45 -1.48
CA ALA A 19 13.75 0.40 -0.60
C ALA A 19 12.43 0.82 -1.26
N LEU A 20 11.49 1.27 -0.43
CA LEU A 20 10.33 2.03 -0.87
C LEU A 20 10.30 3.32 -0.06
N ARG A 21 10.36 4.44 -0.76
CA ARG A 21 10.23 5.78 -0.17
C ARG A 21 8.81 6.26 -0.36
N VAL A 22 8.23 6.86 0.66
CA VAL A 22 6.85 7.34 0.63
C VAL A 22 6.83 8.81 1.01
N ASP A 23 6.31 9.64 0.11
CA ASP A 23 6.00 11.03 0.39
C ASP A 23 4.53 11.12 0.78
N THR A 24 4.25 11.71 1.94
CA THR A 24 2.89 11.83 2.45
C THR A 24 2.63 13.20 3.03
N LYS A 25 1.38 13.65 2.93
CA LYS A 25 0.90 14.93 3.47
C LYS A 25 -0.53 14.78 3.98
N ALA A 26 -0.87 15.54 5.01
CA ALA A 26 -2.26 15.66 5.42
C ALA A 26 -3.10 16.31 4.31
N ARG A 27 -4.31 15.79 4.10
CA ARG A 27 -5.31 16.34 3.18
C ARG A 27 -6.60 16.60 3.95
N SER A 28 -7.15 17.80 3.79
CA SER A 28 -8.51 18.10 4.24
C SER A 28 -9.55 17.48 3.30
N LEU A 29 -10.64 16.99 3.87
CA LEU A 29 -11.79 16.50 3.11
C LEU A 29 -13.07 17.12 3.69
N PRO A 30 -14.09 17.38 2.85
CA PRO A 30 -15.41 17.76 3.34
C PRO A 30 -15.97 16.73 4.32
N ASP A 31 -16.96 17.14 5.12
CA ASP A 31 -17.67 16.22 6.00
C ASP A 31 -18.37 15.10 5.24
N GLY A 32 -18.38 13.91 5.84
CA GLY A 32 -18.90 12.71 5.22
C GLY A 32 -18.70 11.46 6.05
N PHE A 33 -19.06 10.32 5.45
CA PHE A 33 -19.06 9.00 6.05
C PHE A 33 -18.11 8.07 5.31
N VAL A 34 -17.55 7.09 6.02
CA VAL A 34 -16.90 5.93 5.41
C VAL A 34 -17.94 4.82 5.28
N LEU A 35 -18.16 4.33 4.07
CA LEU A 35 -19.08 3.23 3.80
C LEU A 35 -18.29 1.94 3.57
N VAL A 36 -18.58 0.90 4.35
CA VAL A 36 -17.88 -0.38 4.31
C VAL A 36 -18.86 -1.48 3.94
N ARG A 37 -18.64 -2.12 2.79
CA ARG A 37 -19.36 -3.34 2.42
C ARG A 37 -18.40 -4.51 2.49
N PRO A 38 -18.42 -5.31 3.57
CA PRO A 38 -17.56 -6.48 3.65
C PRO A 38 -17.92 -7.44 2.52
N VAL A 39 -16.91 -7.85 1.77
CA VAL A 39 -17.01 -8.94 0.79
C VAL A 39 -16.28 -10.12 1.42
N GLY A 40 -16.96 -11.25 1.60
CA GLY A 40 -16.32 -12.45 2.12
C GLY A 40 -15.11 -12.82 1.25
N GLY A 41 -13.98 -13.15 1.87
CA GLY A 41 -12.74 -13.49 1.17
C GLY A 41 -11.93 -14.52 1.94
N ALA A 42 -11.14 -15.31 1.21
CA ALA A 42 -10.13 -16.18 1.80
C ALA A 42 -8.88 -15.37 2.12
N SER A 43 -8.22 -15.68 3.24
CA SER A 43 -6.89 -15.14 3.54
C SER A 43 -5.90 -15.70 2.52
N LEU A 44 -5.37 -14.83 1.67
CA LEU A 44 -4.34 -15.20 0.70
C LEU A 44 -3.00 -14.63 1.21
N GLU A 45 -2.00 -15.49 1.33
CA GLU A 45 -0.66 -15.06 1.72
C GLU A 45 0.18 -14.72 0.50
N PHE A 46 0.54 -13.44 0.37
CA PHE A 46 1.36 -12.92 -0.71
C PHE A 46 2.62 -12.25 -0.17
N LYS A 47 3.62 -12.08 -1.05
CA LYS A 47 4.67 -11.09 -0.82
C LYS A 47 3.99 -9.72 -0.78
N ARG A 48 4.26 -8.95 0.27
CA ARG A 48 3.64 -7.64 0.49
C ARG A 48 4.60 -6.65 1.11
N MET A 49 4.39 -5.38 0.81
CA MET A 49 4.94 -4.25 1.54
C MET A 49 3.79 -3.55 2.24
N GLU A 50 3.87 -3.44 3.55
CA GLU A 50 2.93 -2.73 4.40
C GLU A 50 3.46 -1.34 4.68
N VAL A 51 2.66 -0.32 4.41
CA VAL A 51 2.97 1.08 4.61
C VAL A 51 1.98 1.68 5.58
N THR A 52 2.47 2.20 6.71
CA THR A 52 1.65 3.00 7.63
C THR A 52 1.95 4.47 7.38
N LEU A 53 1.01 5.19 6.76
CA LEU A 53 1.15 6.61 6.45
C LEU A 53 1.08 7.45 7.72
N SER A 54 2.06 8.33 7.90
CA SER A 54 2.07 9.35 8.95
C SER A 54 2.69 10.65 8.44
N THR A 55 2.14 11.78 8.88
CA THR A 55 2.69 13.11 8.57
C THR A 55 4.08 13.36 9.16
N TRP A 56 4.47 12.57 10.16
CA TRP A 56 5.76 12.69 10.87
C TRP A 56 6.74 11.56 10.55
N ALA A 57 6.27 10.31 10.54
CA ALA A 57 7.13 9.14 10.39
C ALA A 57 6.40 8.00 9.68
N THR A 58 6.33 8.06 8.34
CA THR A 58 5.79 6.95 7.56
C THR A 58 6.67 5.71 7.71
N ASN A 59 6.04 4.58 8.04
CA ASN A 59 6.72 3.31 8.24
C ASN A 59 6.49 2.38 7.05
N VAL A 60 7.52 1.63 6.66
CA VAL A 60 7.44 0.64 5.58
C VAL A 60 8.02 -0.69 6.07
N LEU A 61 7.20 -1.73 6.09
CA LEU A 61 7.60 -3.10 6.40
C LEU A 61 7.38 -3.99 5.20
N SER A 62 8.36 -4.83 4.87
CA SER A 62 8.20 -5.83 3.81
C SER A 62 8.01 -7.20 4.45
N LYS A 63 7.04 -7.96 3.99
CA LYS A 63 6.74 -9.31 4.49
C LYS A 63 6.64 -10.32 3.35
N VAL A 64 7.13 -11.52 3.61
CA VAL A 64 6.97 -12.69 2.72
C VAL A 64 5.81 -13.58 3.22
N PRO A 65 5.29 -14.52 2.40
CA PRO A 65 4.36 -15.54 2.88
C PRO A 65 4.91 -16.23 4.13
N GLY A 66 4.07 -16.45 5.15
CA GLY A 66 4.48 -16.87 6.50
C GLY A 66 4.72 -15.72 7.49
N GLY A 67 4.69 -14.46 7.04
CA GLY A 67 4.67 -13.27 7.91
C GLY A 67 6.05 -12.76 8.37
N GLU A 68 7.14 -13.39 7.94
CA GLU A 68 8.50 -12.93 8.24
C GLU A 68 8.77 -11.56 7.59
N VAL A 69 9.36 -10.65 8.36
CA VAL A 69 9.77 -9.32 7.88
C VAL A 69 11.12 -9.44 7.16
N VAL A 70 11.18 -9.00 5.90
CA VAL A 70 12.36 -9.16 5.04
C VAL A 70 12.67 -7.85 4.30
N GLN A 71 13.77 -7.17 4.65
CA GLN A 71 14.29 -6.03 3.88
C GLN A 71 15.82 -6.08 3.76
N PRO A 72 16.39 -5.88 2.56
CA PRO A 72 15.75 -5.86 1.23
C PRO A 72 15.26 -7.25 0.79
N PHE A 73 14.44 -7.34 -0.26
CA PHE A 73 14.11 -8.62 -0.89
C PHE A 73 14.49 -8.64 -2.38
N ALA A 74 14.95 -9.80 -2.84
CA ALA A 74 15.46 -10.01 -4.19
C ALA A 74 14.77 -11.18 -4.86
N PHE A 75 14.70 -11.15 -6.19
CA PHE A 75 14.20 -12.24 -7.01
C PHE A 75 14.84 -12.20 -8.39
N GLN A 76 14.92 -13.36 -9.02
CA GLN A 76 15.32 -13.49 -10.41
C GLN A 76 14.06 -13.44 -11.28
N LEU A 77 14.13 -12.75 -12.40
CA LEU A 77 13.11 -12.82 -13.45
C LEU A 77 13.75 -13.30 -14.75
N ASP A 78 13.17 -14.33 -15.33
CA ASP A 78 13.47 -14.75 -16.69
C ASP A 78 12.79 -13.82 -17.71
N ARG A 79 13.21 -13.89 -18.98
CA ARG A 79 12.57 -13.15 -20.07
C ARG A 79 11.06 -13.43 -20.09
N SER A 80 10.28 -12.35 -20.10
CA SER A 80 8.82 -12.33 -20.08
C SER A 80 8.19 -12.82 -18.78
N GLU A 81 8.98 -13.12 -17.75
CA GLU A 81 8.47 -13.41 -16.41
C GLU A 81 8.05 -12.12 -15.71
N SER A 82 7.05 -12.25 -14.84
CA SER A 82 6.58 -11.17 -13.98
C SER A 82 6.59 -11.58 -12.52
N ALA A 83 7.10 -10.70 -11.67
CA ALA A 83 6.89 -10.78 -10.23
C ALA A 83 5.77 -9.83 -9.82
N GLN A 84 5.00 -10.27 -8.82
CA GLN A 84 3.95 -9.49 -8.22
C GLN A 84 4.11 -9.42 -6.72
N PHE A 85 3.79 -8.27 -6.15
CA PHE A 85 3.65 -8.10 -4.70
C PHE A 85 2.59 -7.06 -4.39
N HIS A 86 1.97 -7.20 -3.24
CA HIS A 86 0.95 -6.27 -2.76
C HIS A 86 1.62 -5.09 -2.04
N LEU A 87 1.16 -3.88 -2.30
CA LEU A 87 1.47 -2.69 -1.53
C LEU A 87 0.23 -2.34 -0.72
N ILE A 88 0.24 -2.74 0.55
CA ILE A 88 -0.85 -2.53 1.50
C ILE A 88 -0.56 -1.23 2.24
N VAL A 89 -1.43 -0.24 2.08
CA VAL A 89 -1.25 1.08 2.66
C VAL A 89 -2.37 1.40 3.61
N GLU A 90 -2.01 1.75 4.84
CA GLU A 90 -2.91 2.04 5.95
C GLU A 90 -2.61 3.42 6.52
N ALA A 91 -3.65 4.06 7.06
CA ALA A 91 -3.51 5.31 7.79
C ALA A 91 -2.97 5.02 9.19
N ASN A 92 -2.10 5.90 9.71
CA ASN A 92 -1.80 5.89 11.14
C ASN A 92 -3.06 6.33 11.91
N GLY A 93 -3.66 5.41 12.67
CA GLY A 93 -4.84 5.69 13.48
C GLY A 93 -4.57 6.67 14.63
N ASP A 94 -3.32 6.80 15.08
CA ASP A 94 -2.95 7.60 16.24
C ASP A 94 -2.88 9.10 15.95
N GLU A 95 -2.77 9.52 14.69
CA GLU A 95 -2.76 10.95 14.32
C GLU A 95 -4.18 11.53 14.39
N SER A 96 -4.44 12.34 15.43
CA SER A 96 -5.77 12.86 15.76
C SER A 96 -6.36 13.80 14.73
N ASP A 97 -5.50 14.58 14.08
CA ASP A 97 -5.92 15.75 13.31
C ASP A 97 -5.90 15.48 11.80
N VAL A 98 -5.58 14.26 11.38
CA VAL A 98 -5.41 13.90 9.96
C VAL A 98 -6.60 13.07 9.48
N VAL A 99 -7.52 13.71 8.77
CA VAL A 99 -8.72 13.05 8.21
C VAL A 99 -8.43 12.23 6.95
N ALA A 100 -7.37 12.58 6.21
CA ALA A 100 -6.90 11.85 5.04
C ALA A 100 -5.44 12.18 4.73
N TYR A 101 -4.81 11.32 3.96
CA TYR A 101 -3.44 11.47 3.46
C TYR A 101 -3.44 11.56 1.94
N GLU A 102 -2.68 12.50 1.41
CA GLU A 102 -2.17 12.44 0.04
C GLU A 102 -0.80 11.81 0.04
N TRP A 103 -0.58 10.82 -0.83
CA TRP A 103 0.71 10.16 -0.87
C TRP A 103 1.12 9.68 -2.27
N THR A 104 2.43 9.59 -2.46
CA THR A 104 3.09 8.93 -3.59
C THR A 104 4.21 8.08 -3.06
N ALA A 105 4.60 7.03 -3.80
CA ALA A 105 5.76 6.25 -3.44
C ALA A 105 6.78 6.17 -4.58
N THR A 106 8.03 5.96 -4.22
CA THR A 106 9.12 5.69 -5.15
C THR A 106 9.76 4.36 -4.75
N LEU A 107 9.70 3.40 -5.67
CA LEU A 107 10.31 2.10 -5.52
C LEU A 107 11.74 2.16 -6.02
N ASP A 108 12.69 1.91 -5.12
CA ASP A 108 14.12 1.87 -5.44
C ASP A 108 14.51 0.43 -5.78
N LEU A 109 15.00 0.25 -7.00
CA LEU A 109 15.36 -1.03 -7.57
C LEU A 109 16.85 -1.06 -7.93
N VAL A 110 17.47 -2.23 -7.78
CA VAL A 110 18.74 -2.55 -8.43
C VAL A 110 18.49 -3.63 -9.46
N VAL A 111 18.67 -3.30 -10.74
CA VAL A 111 18.44 -4.20 -11.88
C VAL A 111 19.74 -4.36 -12.64
N GLY A 112 20.28 -5.59 -12.67
CA GLY A 112 21.57 -5.86 -13.34
C GLY A 112 22.71 -4.98 -12.84
N GLY A 113 22.74 -4.70 -11.53
CA GLY A 113 23.76 -3.86 -10.88
C GLY A 113 23.58 -2.35 -11.06
N LYS A 114 22.49 -1.87 -11.68
CA LYS A 114 22.19 -0.45 -11.85
C LYS A 114 20.96 -0.04 -11.04
N HIS A 115 21.05 1.13 -10.41
CA HIS A 115 19.92 1.74 -9.70
C HIS A 115 18.86 2.23 -10.69
N ARG A 116 17.59 1.98 -10.35
CA ARG A 116 16.40 2.44 -11.05
C ARG A 116 15.38 2.89 -10.00
N GLU A 117 14.66 3.94 -10.31
CA GLU A 117 13.57 4.44 -9.48
C GLU A 117 12.28 4.33 -10.28
N VAL A 118 11.23 3.78 -9.67
CA VAL A 118 9.90 3.68 -10.27
C VAL A 118 8.91 4.41 -9.38
N ARG A 119 8.26 5.42 -9.93
CA ARG A 119 7.22 6.18 -9.22
C ARG A 119 5.91 5.40 -9.24
N ILE A 120 5.28 5.31 -8.07
CA ILE A 120 3.95 4.72 -7.86
C ILE A 120 3.02 5.89 -7.48
N ASP A 121 2.17 6.26 -8.42
CA ASP A 121 1.19 7.33 -8.28
C ASP A 121 -0.10 7.01 -9.07
N ASN A 122 -1.08 7.89 -8.98
CA ASN A 122 -2.37 7.80 -9.65
C ASN A 122 -2.37 8.66 -10.92
N ASP A 123 -1.73 8.17 -11.98
CA ASP A 123 -1.58 8.86 -13.27
C ASP A 123 -0.96 10.26 -13.13
N GLY A 124 0.18 10.34 -12.43
CA GLY A 124 0.89 11.58 -12.15
C GLY A 124 0.33 12.40 -10.98
N LYS A 125 -0.71 11.91 -10.30
CA LYS A 125 -1.30 12.55 -9.11
C LYS A 125 -1.11 11.70 -7.85
N PRO A 126 -1.07 12.31 -6.65
CA PRO A 126 -1.07 11.54 -5.40
C PRO A 126 -2.32 10.67 -5.26
N PHE A 127 -2.16 9.51 -4.62
CA PHE A 127 -3.28 8.76 -4.07
C PHE A 127 -3.87 9.49 -2.87
N VAL A 128 -5.14 9.23 -2.58
CA VAL A 128 -5.81 9.72 -1.38
C VAL A 128 -6.25 8.54 -0.53
N LEU A 129 -5.80 8.48 0.72
CA LEU A 129 -6.25 7.49 1.69
C LEU A 129 -6.99 8.19 2.83
N VAL A 130 -8.25 7.83 3.07
CA VAL A 130 -9.04 8.34 4.19
C VAL A 130 -8.60 7.65 5.48
N ASN A 131 -8.37 8.43 6.54
CA ASN A 131 -8.17 7.89 7.88
C ASN A 131 -9.53 7.50 8.48
N ARG A 132 -9.88 6.21 8.38
CA ARG A 132 -11.21 5.71 8.74
C ARG A 132 -11.59 6.02 10.19
N GLY A 133 -10.63 5.95 11.12
CA GLY A 133 -10.86 6.29 12.53
C GLY A 133 -11.25 7.74 12.80
N ARG A 134 -11.20 8.62 11.78
CA ARG A 134 -11.55 10.04 11.88
C ARG A 134 -12.88 10.38 11.20
N ARG A 135 -13.64 9.38 10.75
CA ARG A 135 -14.95 9.57 10.12
C ARG A 135 -15.97 8.60 10.73
N PRO A 136 -17.24 8.99 10.85
CA PRO A 136 -18.30 8.05 11.12
C PRO A 136 -18.31 6.95 10.05
N GLU A 137 -18.39 5.70 10.49
CA GLU A 137 -18.33 4.54 9.62
C GLU A 137 -19.68 3.82 9.60
N LEU A 138 -20.12 3.38 8.43
CA LEU A 138 -21.35 2.58 8.26
C LEU A 138 -21.04 1.29 7.52
N TRP A 139 -21.55 0.18 8.03
CA TRP A 139 -21.35 -1.17 7.49
C TRP A 139 -22.61 -1.66 6.79
N TRP A 140 -22.45 -2.24 5.61
CA TRP A 140 -23.54 -2.92 4.92
C TRP A 140 -23.72 -4.32 5.52
N MET A 141 -24.76 -4.49 6.33
CA MET A 141 -25.09 -5.74 7.01
C MET A 141 -26.60 -5.99 6.93
N ASN A 142 -27.01 -7.22 6.64
CA ASN A 142 -28.42 -7.61 6.55
C ASN A 142 -29.24 -6.67 5.63
N ASP A 143 -28.68 -6.36 4.45
CA ASP A 143 -29.28 -5.49 3.43
C ASP A 143 -29.60 -4.05 3.88
N LYS A 144 -28.83 -3.52 4.85
CA LYS A 144 -28.92 -2.12 5.29
C LYS A 144 -27.56 -1.59 5.75
N TRP A 145 -27.42 -0.25 5.72
CA TRP A 145 -26.30 0.44 6.35
C TRP A 145 -26.58 0.60 7.85
N THR A 146 -25.64 0.17 8.69
CA THR A 146 -25.72 0.30 10.16
C THR A 146 -24.37 0.73 10.72
N ASP A 147 -24.35 1.19 11.98
CA ASP A 147 -23.09 1.40 12.69
C ASP A 147 -22.29 0.08 12.79
N PRO A 148 -20.96 0.15 12.84
CA PRO A 148 -20.11 -1.01 13.07
C PRO A 148 -20.44 -1.68 14.41
N PRO A 149 -20.33 -3.02 14.51
CA PRO A 149 -20.45 -3.71 15.78
C PRO A 149 -19.39 -3.19 16.77
N ALA A 150 -19.79 -3.05 18.03
CA ALA A 150 -18.91 -2.65 19.13
C ALA A 150 -17.86 -3.71 19.46
#